data_AF-A0A8J6PJZ7-F1
#
_entry.id   AF-A0A8J6PJZ7-F1
#
_cell.length_a   1.000
_cell.length_b   1.000
_cell.length_c   1.000
_cell.angle_alpha   90.00
_cell.angle_beta   90.00
_cell.angle_gamma   90.00
#
_symmetry.space_group_name_H-M   'P 1'
#
loop_
_entity.id
_entity.type
_entity.pdbx_description
1 polymer ?
#
loop_
_entity_poly.entity_id
_entity_poly.type
_entity_poly.pdbx_seq_one_letter_code
_entity_poly.pdbx_strand_id
1 'polypeptide(L)'
;MTAVLSRPSLRIALLLIVALLLVQPSSANAAIAWAPADEATITPGVQTFTGGSQCTANFIFTDGSDVFIGQAAHCSSLDGNTETNGCIARSQPLGTLVEIDGASKPGVMVYNSWLAMQAAKET
;
A
#
# COMPACT_ATOMS: atom_id res chain seq x y z
N MET A 1 52.67 3.23 33.90
CA MET A 1 51.66 2.73 34.86
C MET A 1 50.58 2.03 34.06
N THR A 2 50.63 0.70 33.97
CA THR A 2 49.62 -0.13 33.28
C THR A 2 48.53 -0.49 34.29
N ALA A 3 47.32 0.02 34.10
CA ALA A 3 46.19 -0.29 34.95
C ALA A 3 45.72 -1.73 34.67
N VAL A 4 45.91 -2.64 35.63
CA VAL A 4 45.37 -4.00 35.58
C VAL A 4 43.93 -3.93 36.07
N LEU A 5 42.96 -4.08 35.16
CA LEU A 5 41.55 -4.14 35.55
C LEU A 5 41.26 -5.44 36.30
N SER A 6 40.58 -5.32 37.44
CA SER A 6 40.16 -6.46 38.25
C SER A 6 39.05 -7.27 37.56
N ARG A 7 38.99 -8.58 37.84
CA ARG A 7 37.94 -9.49 37.32
C ARG A 7 36.50 -8.97 37.45
N PRO A 8 36.06 -8.30 38.54
CA PRO A 8 34.72 -7.71 38.60
C PRO A 8 34.55 -6.52 37.65
N SER A 9 35.60 -5.72 37.42
CA SER A 9 35.60 -4.60 36.46
C SER A 9 35.40 -5.09 35.02
N LEU A 10 35.98 -6.25 34.66
CA LEU A 10 35.84 -6.85 33.34
C LEU A 10 34.41 -7.36 33.08
N ARG A 11 33.74 -7.91 34.10
CA ARG A 11 32.34 -8.38 34.00
C ARG A 11 31.36 -7.22 33.82
N ILE A 12 31.57 -6.12 34.53
CA ILE A 12 30.74 -4.91 34.42
C ILE A 12 30.91 -4.28 33.03
N ALA A 13 32.15 -4.19 32.54
CA ALA A 13 32.41 -3.70 31.18
C ALA A 13 31.73 -4.56 30.11
N LEU A 14 31.76 -5.89 30.25
CA LEU A 14 31.10 -6.80 29.31
C LEU A 14 29.58 -6.66 29.32
N LEU A 15 28.96 -6.51 30.50
CA LEU A 15 27.52 -6.28 30.64
C LEU A 15 27.08 -4.95 30.01
N LEU A 16 27.87 -3.89 30.17
CA LEU A 16 27.60 -2.59 29.54
C LEU A 16 27.71 -2.63 28.02
N ILE A 17 28.67 -3.38 27.46
CA ILE A 17 28.81 -3.56 26.01
C ILE A 17 27.62 -4.35 25.44
N VAL A 18 27.17 -5.40 26.13
CA VAL A 18 25.99 -6.18 25.72
C VAL A 18 24.73 -5.32 25.77
N ALA A 19 24.55 -4.50 26.81
CA ALA A 19 23.42 -3.58 26.89
C ALA A 19 23.43 -2.54 25.76
N LEU A 20 24.61 -2.03 25.36
CA LEU A 20 24.72 -1.10 24.23
C LEU A 20 24.41 -1.74 22.87
N LEU A 21 24.72 -3.03 22.69
CA LEU A 21 24.44 -3.77 21.44
C LEU A 21 22.94 -4.11 21.26
N LEU A 22 22.16 -4.13 22.34
CA LEU A 22 20.72 -4.45 22.32
C LEU A 22 19.82 -3.24 22.04
N VAL A 23 20.33 -2.01 22.16
CA VAL A 23 19.58 -0.79 21.81
C VAL A 23 19.79 -0.50 20.32
N GLN A 24 19.10 -1.26 19.48
CA GLN A 24 18.98 -0.92 18.06
C GLN A 24 18.08 0.32 17.95
N PRO A 25 18.48 1.38 17.24
CA PRO A 25 17.56 2.46 16.91
C PRO A 25 16.42 1.85 16.10
N SER A 26 15.19 1.93 16.63
CA SER A 26 14.01 1.59 15.86
C SER A 26 13.99 2.52 14.65
N SER A 27 14.12 1.98 13.45
CA SER A 27 13.81 2.71 12.23
C SER A 27 12.36 3.14 12.37
N ALA A 28 12.10 4.37 12.79
CA ALA A 28 10.77 4.94 12.67
C ALA A 28 10.41 4.82 11.19
N ASN A 29 9.34 4.08 10.87
CA ASN A 29 8.79 4.09 9.51
C ASN A 29 8.57 5.56 9.17
N ALA A 30 9.38 6.09 8.25
CA ALA A 30 9.19 7.45 7.80
C ALA A 30 7.77 7.50 7.25
N ALA A 31 6.91 8.29 7.91
CA ALA A 31 5.55 8.47 7.46
C ALA A 31 5.59 8.96 6.01
N ILE A 32 4.70 8.42 5.17
CA ILE A 32 4.55 8.90 3.79
C ILE A 32 4.25 10.39 3.85
N ALA A 33 5.13 11.19 3.26
CA ALA A 33 4.95 12.63 3.16
C ALA A 33 4.02 12.91 1.97
N TRP A 34 2.80 13.35 2.26
CA TRP A 34 1.83 13.76 1.25
C TRP A 34 2.10 15.19 0.78
N ALA A 35 1.83 15.44 -0.51
CA ALA A 35 1.75 16.81 -1.01
C ALA A 35 0.56 17.55 -0.36
N PRO A 36 0.61 18.89 -0.23
CA PRO A 36 -0.56 19.69 0.11
C PRO A 36 -1.73 19.39 -0.82
N ALA A 37 -2.96 19.46 -0.30
CA ALA A 37 -4.16 19.05 -1.04
C ALA A 37 -4.41 19.90 -2.30
N ASP A 38 -4.00 21.16 -2.29
CA ASP A 38 -4.08 22.10 -3.41
C ASP A 38 -2.94 21.97 -4.43
N GLU A 39 -1.88 21.24 -4.09
CA GLU A 39 -0.74 20.96 -4.98
C GLU A 39 -0.72 19.51 -5.49
N ALA A 40 -1.49 18.61 -4.88
CA ALA A 40 -1.51 17.20 -5.22
C ALA A 40 -2.10 16.95 -6.62
N THR A 41 -1.34 16.27 -7.49
CA THR A 41 -1.81 15.84 -8.81
C THR A 41 -2.86 14.73 -8.72
N ILE A 42 -2.66 13.78 -7.80
CA ILE A 42 -3.52 12.61 -7.62
C ILE A 42 -4.41 12.85 -6.41
N THR A 43 -5.70 13.00 -6.64
CA THR A 43 -6.71 13.35 -5.63
C THR A 43 -7.93 12.45 -5.73
N PRO A 44 -8.78 12.38 -4.68
CA PRO A 44 -10.12 11.83 -4.82
C PRO A 44 -10.84 12.45 -6.02
N GLY A 45 -11.41 11.62 -6.88
CA GLY A 45 -12.07 12.07 -8.11
C GLY A 45 -11.19 12.13 -9.36
N VAL A 46 -9.87 11.89 -9.27
CA VAL A 46 -9.01 11.81 -10.47
C VAL A 46 -9.48 10.69 -11.40
N GLN A 47 -9.37 10.91 -12.70
CA GLN A 47 -9.78 9.90 -13.69
C GLN A 47 -8.88 8.67 -13.62
N THR A 48 -9.50 7.49 -13.66
CA THR A 48 -8.83 6.20 -13.78
C THR A 48 -9.34 5.45 -14.99
N PHE A 49 -8.46 4.70 -15.66
CA PHE A 49 -8.82 3.88 -16.80
C PHE A 49 -8.37 2.43 -16.60
N THR A 50 -9.25 1.48 -16.89
CA THR A 50 -8.97 0.06 -16.71
C THR A 50 -9.65 -0.73 -17.81
N GLY A 51 -8.88 -1.39 -18.66
CA GLY A 51 -9.44 -2.25 -19.72
C GLY A 51 -10.39 -1.53 -20.69
N GLY A 52 -10.22 -0.23 -20.93
CA GLY A 52 -11.08 0.58 -21.80
C GLY A 52 -12.23 1.29 -21.08
N SER A 53 -12.49 0.99 -19.81
CA SER A 53 -13.45 1.71 -18.99
C SER A 53 -12.83 2.96 -18.39
N GLN A 54 -13.64 4.01 -18.23
CA GLN A 54 -13.27 5.26 -17.57
C GLN A 54 -14.09 5.42 -16.28
N CYS A 55 -13.40 5.69 -15.18
CA CYS A 55 -13.99 5.96 -13.88
C CYS A 55 -13.25 7.10 -13.17
N THR A 56 -13.67 7.41 -11.95
CA THR A 56 -12.97 8.29 -11.03
C THR A 56 -12.51 7.53 -9.79
N ALA A 57 -11.40 8.00 -9.20
CA ALA A 57 -10.88 7.47 -7.96
C ALA A 57 -11.78 7.83 -6.76
N ASN A 58 -11.88 6.92 -5.80
CA ASN A 58 -12.55 7.12 -4.51
C ASN A 58 -11.62 7.83 -3.52
N PHE A 59 -10.84 7.06 -2.76
CA PHE A 59 -9.95 7.56 -1.72
C PHE A 59 -8.51 7.14 -2.01
N ILE A 60 -7.56 7.94 -1.52
CA ILE A 60 -6.16 7.56 -1.42
C ILE A 60 -5.90 7.14 0.03
N PHE A 61 -5.32 5.96 0.22
CA PHE A 61 -5.04 5.39 1.54
C PHE A 61 -3.71 4.63 1.53
N THR A 62 -3.20 4.30 2.71
CA THR A 62 -1.92 3.60 2.87
C THR A 62 -1.96 2.68 4.07
N ASP A 63 -1.21 1.58 4.02
CA ASP A 63 -0.92 0.71 5.15
C ASP A 63 0.40 1.06 5.86
N GLY A 64 1.06 2.14 5.44
CA GLY A 64 2.38 2.57 5.92
C GLY A 64 3.56 2.07 5.09
N SER A 65 3.33 1.12 4.18
CA SER A 65 4.31 0.65 3.18
C SER A 65 3.91 1.03 1.76
N ASP A 66 2.65 0.79 1.41
CA ASP A 66 2.12 0.97 0.06
C ASP A 66 1.06 2.06 0.04
N VAL A 67 0.95 2.74 -1.10
CA VAL A 67 -0.12 3.70 -1.39
C VAL A 67 -1.14 3.04 -2.29
N PHE A 68 -2.39 3.10 -1.87
CA PHE A 68 -3.53 2.56 -2.58
C PHE A 68 -4.45 3.68 -3.03
N ILE A 69 -5.07 3.48 -4.18
CA ILE A 69 -6.10 4.33 -4.73
C ILE A 69 -7.33 3.45 -4.99
N GLY A 70 -8.47 3.85 -4.44
CA GLY A 70 -9.73 3.12 -4.64
C GLY A 70 -10.40 3.49 -5.96
N GLN A 71 -11.07 2.53 -6.59
CA GLN A 71 -12.09 2.73 -7.63
C GLN A 71 -13.20 1.68 -7.43
N ALA A 72 -14.35 1.87 -8.07
CA ALA A 72 -15.41 0.85 -8.04
C ALA A 72 -15.01 -0.41 -8.83
N ALA A 73 -15.37 -1.60 -8.34
CA ALA A 73 -15.04 -2.86 -9.01
C ALA A 73 -15.62 -2.99 -10.43
N HIS A 74 -16.79 -2.38 -10.69
CA HIS A 74 -17.41 -2.41 -12.02
C HIS A 74 -16.53 -1.73 -13.09
N CYS A 75 -15.63 -0.83 -12.68
CA CYS A 75 -14.74 -0.13 -13.60
C CYS A 75 -13.76 -1.07 -14.29
N SER A 76 -13.52 -2.27 -13.73
CA SER A 76 -12.76 -3.33 -14.38
C SER A 76 -13.64 -4.45 -14.93
N SER A 77 -14.94 -4.21 -15.12
CA SER A 77 -15.88 -5.17 -15.71
C SER A 77 -15.53 -5.50 -17.16
N LEU A 78 -15.73 -6.76 -17.55
CA LEU A 78 -15.66 -7.22 -18.95
C LEU A 78 -17.05 -7.31 -19.60
N ASP A 79 -18.12 -7.06 -18.85
CA ASP A 79 -19.51 -7.19 -19.28
C ASP A 79 -20.19 -5.82 -19.52
N GLY A 80 -19.40 -4.75 -19.54
CA GLY A 80 -19.84 -3.39 -19.81
C GLY A 80 -20.17 -2.58 -18.55
N ASN A 81 -20.53 -1.31 -18.76
CA ASN A 81 -20.71 -0.30 -17.71
C ASN A 81 -22.08 -0.31 -17.03
N THR A 82 -23.03 -1.12 -17.53
CA THR A 82 -24.37 -1.28 -16.94
C THR A 82 -24.49 -2.53 -16.08
N GLU A 83 -23.47 -3.38 -16.09
CA GLU A 83 -23.42 -4.55 -15.20
C GLU A 83 -23.18 -4.10 -13.76
N THR A 84 -23.96 -4.67 -12.84
CA THR A 84 -23.99 -4.28 -11.42
C THR A 84 -23.95 -5.48 -10.47
N ASN A 85 -24.17 -6.69 -10.98
CA ASN A 85 -24.16 -7.91 -10.19
C ASN A 85 -22.75 -8.50 -10.13
N GLY A 86 -22.02 -8.13 -9.08
CA GLY A 86 -20.67 -8.62 -8.82
C GLY A 86 -20.54 -10.13 -8.59
N CYS A 87 -21.63 -10.84 -8.29
CA CYS A 87 -21.62 -12.29 -8.10
C CYS A 87 -21.43 -13.06 -9.42
N ILE A 88 -21.87 -12.49 -10.54
CA ILE A 88 -21.87 -13.18 -11.86
C ILE A 88 -21.07 -12.44 -12.93
N ALA A 89 -20.86 -11.13 -12.76
CA ALA A 89 -20.15 -10.31 -13.72
C ALA A 89 -18.68 -10.70 -13.84
N ARG A 90 -18.17 -10.78 -15.06
CA ARG A 90 -16.76 -11.00 -15.34
C ARG A 90 -15.98 -9.72 -15.08
N SER A 91 -14.83 -9.84 -14.43
CA SER A 91 -13.90 -8.74 -14.19
C SER A 91 -12.52 -9.08 -14.75
N GLN A 92 -11.76 -8.03 -15.08
CA GLN A 92 -10.31 -8.14 -15.29
C GLN A 92 -9.66 -8.82 -14.06
N PRO A 93 -8.58 -9.59 -14.25
CA PRO A 93 -7.88 -10.26 -13.16
C PRO A 93 -7.06 -9.29 -12.30
N LEU A 94 -6.69 -9.72 -11.08
CA LEU A 94 -5.67 -9.01 -10.30
C LEU A 94 -4.36 -8.92 -11.10
N GLY A 95 -3.61 -7.83 -10.90
CA GLY A 95 -2.42 -7.51 -11.68
C GLY A 95 -2.70 -6.67 -12.94
N THR A 96 -3.96 -6.48 -13.32
CA THR A 96 -4.32 -5.54 -14.39
C THR A 96 -3.86 -4.13 -14.07
N LEU A 97 -3.27 -3.47 -15.07
CA LEU A 97 -2.82 -2.08 -14.95
C LEU A 97 -4.02 -1.13 -14.94
N VAL A 98 -3.93 -0.12 -14.08
CA VAL A 98 -4.89 0.97 -13.97
C VAL A 98 -4.18 2.26 -14.33
N GLU A 99 -4.53 2.87 -15.45
CA GLU A 99 -4.03 4.21 -15.77
C GLU A 99 -4.70 5.21 -14.84
N ILE A 100 -3.93 6.19 -14.37
CA ILE A 100 -4.39 7.24 -13.45
C ILE A 100 -3.97 8.55 -14.09
N ASP A 101 -4.92 9.45 -14.32
CA ASP A 101 -4.62 10.72 -14.97
C ASP A 101 -3.62 11.54 -14.13
N GLY A 102 -2.65 12.14 -14.82
CA GLY A 102 -1.53 12.85 -14.19
C GLY A 102 -0.46 11.98 -13.52
N ALA A 103 -0.64 10.65 -13.41
CA ALA A 103 0.39 9.77 -12.85
C ALA A 103 1.49 9.45 -13.88
N SER A 104 2.74 9.34 -13.43
CA SER A 104 3.87 8.98 -14.31
C SER A 104 3.93 7.49 -14.64
N LYS A 105 3.20 6.65 -13.90
CA LYS A 105 3.09 5.20 -14.08
C LYS A 105 1.67 4.75 -13.74
N PRO A 106 1.18 3.66 -14.35
CA PRO A 106 -0.07 3.07 -13.94
C PRO A 106 0.04 2.45 -12.54
N GLY A 107 -1.09 2.38 -11.85
CA GLY A 107 -1.28 1.51 -10.69
C GLY A 107 -1.47 0.06 -11.10
N VAL A 108 -1.45 -0.84 -10.12
CA VAL A 108 -1.71 -2.27 -10.30
C VAL A 108 -2.93 -2.65 -9.48
N MET A 109 -3.92 -3.30 -10.09
CA MET A 109 -5.10 -3.77 -9.38
C MET A 109 -4.73 -4.94 -8.46
N VAL A 110 -4.63 -4.65 -7.16
CA VAL A 110 -4.28 -5.64 -6.12
C VAL A 110 -5.51 -6.21 -5.41
N TYR A 111 -6.67 -5.58 -5.57
CA TYR A 111 -7.94 -6.02 -5.00
C TYR A 111 -9.11 -5.66 -5.92
N ASN A 112 -10.13 -6.53 -5.95
CA ASN A 112 -11.40 -6.30 -6.62
C ASN A 112 -12.51 -7.01 -5.83
N SER A 113 -13.57 -6.29 -5.44
CA SER A 113 -14.62 -6.85 -4.61
C SER A 113 -15.47 -7.90 -5.34
N TRP A 114 -15.72 -7.77 -6.64
CA TRP A 114 -16.46 -8.77 -7.41
C TRP A 114 -15.68 -10.09 -7.51
N LEU A 115 -14.37 -10.04 -7.75
CA LEU A 115 -13.51 -11.23 -7.70
C LEU A 115 -13.54 -11.89 -6.31
N ALA A 116 -13.56 -11.09 -5.25
CA ALA A 116 -13.65 -11.59 -3.87
C ALA A 116 -15.01 -12.26 -3.60
N MET A 117 -16.12 -11.63 -4.01
CA MET A 117 -17.48 -12.19 -3.90
C MET A 117 -17.59 -13.54 -4.63
N GLN A 118 -17.05 -13.61 -5.86
CA GLN A 118 -17.03 -14.84 -6.66
C GLN A 118 -16.19 -15.95 -6.01
N ALA A 119 -15.01 -15.61 -5.47
CA ALA A 119 -14.17 -16.55 -4.75
C ALA A 119 -14.86 -17.09 -3.48
N ALA A 120 -15.63 -16.22 -2.80
CA ALA A 120 -16.45 -16.57 -1.64
C ALA A 120 -17.76 -17.31 -2.00
N LYS A 121 -18.12 -17.36 -3.29
CA LYS A 121 -19.37 -17.93 -3.80
C LYS A 121 -20.62 -17.23 -3.26
N GLU A 122 -20.55 -15.91 -3.13
CA GLU A 122 -21.72 -15.08 -2.85
C GLU A 122 -22.71 -15.11 -4.02
N THR A 123 -24.00 -14.93 -3.75
CA THR A 123 -25.09 -15.04 -4.73
C THR A 123 -26.08 -13.90 -4.61
#